data_AF-A0A8H4XSP6-F1
#
_entry.id   AF-A0A8H4XSP6-F1
#
_cell.length_a   1.000
_cell.length_b   1.000
_cell.length_c   1.000
_cell.angle_alpha   90.00
_cell.angle_beta   90.00
_cell.angle_gamma   90.00
#
_symmetry.space_group_name_H-M   'P 1'
#
loop_
_entity.id
_entity.type
_entity.pdbx_description
1 polymer ?
#
loop_
_entity_poly.entity_id
_entity_poly.type
_entity_poly.pdbx_seq_one_letter_code
_entity_poly.pdbx_strand_id
1 'polypeptide(L)'
;MQKNLVTLLALAGAANAGAASLKDIKHVVMLMMENRSFQHYFGTMAGVRGFADPNVQINPDGKSVWYQNLTGVTTEAEYLLPYWLNYLGGEENYNKSQCLCAGANNWIPTHQS
;
A
#
# COMPACT_ATOMS: atom_id res chain seq x y z
N MET A 1 9.10 -6.09 60.06
CA MET A 1 8.30 -4.88 60.30
C MET A 1 9.10 -3.67 59.82
N GLN A 2 8.92 -3.22 58.58
CA GLN A 2 8.94 -1.80 58.20
C GLN A 2 8.40 -1.70 56.77
N LYS A 3 7.27 -1.00 56.66
CA LYS A 3 6.51 -0.73 55.44
C LYS A 3 7.10 0.49 54.72
N ASN A 4 6.93 0.51 53.39
CA ASN A 4 6.81 1.69 52.53
C ASN A 4 8.07 2.54 52.28
N LEU A 5 8.64 2.38 51.09
CA LEU A 5 9.27 3.50 50.36
C LEU A 5 8.71 3.46 48.94
N VAL A 6 7.47 3.91 48.77
CA VAL A 6 7.14 5.15 48.06
C VAL A 6 7.81 5.20 46.68
N THR A 7 7.06 4.65 45.73
CA THR A 7 7.10 4.89 44.29
C THR A 7 7.35 6.37 44.00
N LEU A 8 8.54 6.73 43.55
CA LEU A 8 8.86 8.08 43.12
C LEU A 8 9.73 8.00 41.87
N LEU A 9 9.08 8.00 40.69
CA LEU A 9 9.37 8.91 39.56
C LEU A 9 8.50 8.54 38.34
N ALA A 10 7.18 8.51 38.52
CA ALA A 10 6.27 8.62 37.38
C ALA A 10 6.13 10.10 37.04
N LEU A 11 7.13 10.72 36.38
CA LEU A 11 6.96 12.04 35.75
C LEU A 11 8.12 12.38 34.78
N ALA A 12 8.45 11.47 33.86
CA ALA A 12 9.29 11.82 32.71
C ALA A 12 8.59 11.36 31.44
N GLY A 13 7.89 12.30 30.80
CA GLY A 13 7.51 12.15 29.39
C GLY A 13 6.05 11.81 29.09
N ALA A 14 5.09 12.13 29.96
CA ALA A 14 3.80 12.54 29.41
C ALA A 14 3.98 13.96 28.87
N ALA A 15 4.67 14.08 27.73
CA ALA A 15 4.45 15.24 26.89
C ALA A 15 2.95 15.27 26.69
N ASN A 16 2.30 16.28 27.24
CA ASN A 16 0.93 16.58 26.93
C ASN A 16 0.90 16.82 25.42
N ALA A 17 0.71 15.75 24.65
CA ALA A 17 0.37 15.80 23.25
C ALA A 17 -1.09 16.27 23.18
N GLY A 18 -1.37 17.43 23.79
CA GLY A 18 -2.54 18.21 23.45
C GLY A 18 -2.49 18.34 21.94
N ALA A 19 -3.54 17.86 21.28
CA ALA A 19 -3.58 17.76 19.83
C ALA A 19 -3.08 19.08 19.23
N ALA A 20 -1.91 19.05 18.59
CA ALA A 20 -1.37 20.22 17.92
C ALA A 20 -2.44 20.72 16.95
N SER A 21 -2.79 21.99 17.04
CA SER A 21 -3.82 22.54 16.19
C SER A 21 -3.30 22.50 14.74
N LEU A 22 -4.19 22.35 13.76
CA LEU A 22 -3.79 22.51 12.34
C LEU A 22 -3.09 23.87 12.08
N LYS A 23 -3.28 24.86 12.96
CA LYS A 23 -2.60 26.17 12.97
C LYS A 23 -1.09 26.10 13.25
N ASP A 24 -0.60 24.99 13.81
CA ASP A 24 0.80 24.82 14.19
C ASP A 24 1.68 24.29 13.04
N ILE A 25 1.07 23.81 11.94
CA ILE A 25 1.77 23.33 10.74
C ILE A 25 2.43 24.52 10.03
N LYS A 26 3.77 24.53 9.92
CA LYS A 26 4.54 25.60 9.24
C LYS A 26 4.81 25.31 7.76
N HIS A 27 5.05 24.05 7.43
CA HIS A 27 5.39 23.62 6.07
C HIS A 27 4.74 22.28 5.76
N VAL A 28 4.20 22.15 4.55
CA VAL A 28 3.72 20.88 4.00
C VAL A 28 4.66 20.52 2.86
N VAL A 29 5.34 19.39 2.98
CA VAL A 29 6.16 18.83 1.90
C VAL A 29 5.36 17.73 1.23
N MET A 30 4.96 17.96 -0.01
CA MET A 30 4.24 16.97 -0.81
C MET A 30 5.24 16.22 -1.68
N LEU A 31 5.43 14.94 -1.41
CA LEU A 31 6.23 14.05 -2.26
C LEU A 31 5.35 13.53 -3.39
N MET A 32 5.75 13.81 -4.63
CA MET A 32 5.11 13.23 -5.80
C MET A 32 5.85 11.97 -6.19
N MET A 33 5.16 10.84 -6.04
CA MET A 33 5.66 9.54 -6.46
C MET A 33 5.22 9.27 -7.90
N GLU A 34 5.97 8.43 -8.60
CA GLU A 34 5.55 7.88 -9.89
C GLU A 34 4.17 7.20 -9.76
N ASN A 35 3.38 7.24 -10.84
CA ASN A 35 2.07 6.60 -10.93
C ASN A 35 2.18 5.07 -10.80
N ARG A 36 2.16 4.58 -9.57
CA ARG A 36 2.04 3.15 -9.24
C ARG A 36 0.81 2.96 -8.36
N SER A 37 0.01 1.95 -8.68
CA SER A 37 -1.17 1.64 -7.88
C SER A 37 -0.79 1.34 -6.43
N PHE A 38 -1.67 1.68 -5.49
CA PHE A 38 -1.45 1.38 -4.07
C PHE A 38 -1.11 -0.10 -3.82
N GLN A 39 -1.80 -1.00 -4.51
CA GLN A 39 -1.57 -2.44 -4.38
C GLN A 39 -0.19 -2.87 -4.89
N HIS A 40 0.45 -2.09 -5.76
CA HIS A 40 1.82 -2.35 -6.20
C HIS A 40 2.83 -2.13 -5.08
N TYR A 41 2.69 -1.07 -4.29
CA TYR A 41 3.60 -0.77 -3.19
C TYR A 41 3.23 -1.51 -1.90
N PHE A 42 1.93 -1.68 -1.65
CA PHE A 42 1.42 -2.08 -0.35
C PHE A 42 0.44 -3.25 -0.41
N GLY A 43 0.33 -3.93 -1.57
CA GLY A 43 -0.60 -5.04 -1.75
C GLY A 43 -0.37 -6.22 -0.81
N THR A 44 0.83 -6.36 -0.24
CA THR A 44 1.15 -7.38 0.78
C THR A 44 1.43 -6.79 2.17
N MET A 45 1.25 -5.48 2.36
CA MET A 45 1.52 -4.83 3.64
C MET A 45 0.52 -5.29 4.71
N ALA A 46 1.02 -5.58 5.91
CA ALA A 46 0.18 -5.97 7.04
C ALA A 46 -0.88 -4.89 7.34
N GLY A 47 -2.13 -5.32 7.52
CA GLY A 47 -3.27 -4.42 7.76
C GLY A 47 -3.96 -3.92 6.49
N VAL A 48 -3.37 -4.14 5.31
CA VAL A 48 -4.05 -3.91 4.03
C VAL A 48 -4.87 -5.14 3.65
N ARG A 49 -6.11 -4.90 3.21
CA ARG A 49 -6.97 -5.90 2.54
C ARG A 49 -6.44 -6.13 1.11
N GLY A 50 -5.27 -6.76 1.01
CA GLY A 50 -4.52 -6.94 -0.23
C GLY A 50 -4.31 -8.40 -0.62
N PHE A 51 -3.26 -8.69 -1.37
CA PHE A 51 -2.93 -10.02 -1.89
C PHE A 51 -2.59 -11.04 -0.79
N ALA A 52 -2.07 -10.57 0.33
CA ALA A 52 -1.73 -11.41 1.48
C ALA A 52 -2.84 -11.46 2.55
N ASP A 53 -4.03 -10.89 2.27
CA ASP A 53 -5.14 -10.90 3.20
C ASP A 53 -5.71 -12.33 3.37
N PRO A 54 -5.64 -12.93 4.57
CA PRO A 54 -6.18 -14.27 4.81
C PRO A 54 -7.71 -14.31 4.69
N ASN A 55 -8.39 -13.16 4.82
CA ASN A 55 -9.85 -13.05 4.75
C ASN A 55 -10.33 -12.52 3.39
N VAL A 56 -9.54 -12.73 2.34
CA VAL A 56 -9.92 -12.33 0.98
C VAL A 56 -11.24 -12.98 0.58
N GLN A 57 -12.10 -12.21 -0.08
CA GLN A 57 -13.35 -12.73 -0.64
C GLN A 57 -13.05 -13.86 -1.63
N ILE A 58 -13.69 -15.00 -1.41
CA ILE A 58 -13.72 -16.12 -2.34
C ILE A 58 -15.04 -16.09 -3.10
N ASN A 59 -14.96 -16.12 -4.42
CA ASN A 59 -16.09 -16.12 -5.32
C ASN A 59 -16.73 -17.53 -5.39
N PRO A 60 -17.96 -17.67 -5.94
CA PRO A 60 -18.65 -18.97 -6.03
C PRO A 60 -17.90 -20.06 -6.80
N ASP A 61 -16.95 -19.65 -7.66
CA ASP A 61 -16.04 -20.54 -8.41
C ASP A 61 -14.88 -21.06 -7.55
N GLY A 62 -14.84 -20.72 -6.25
CA GLY A 62 -13.82 -21.15 -5.30
C GLY A 62 -12.50 -20.39 -5.41
N LYS A 63 -12.42 -19.36 -6.28
CA LYS A 63 -11.21 -18.56 -6.47
C LYS A 63 -11.35 -17.22 -5.74
N SER A 64 -10.22 -16.66 -5.29
CA SER A 64 -10.24 -15.33 -4.71
C SER A 64 -10.61 -14.28 -5.76
N VAL A 65 -11.14 -13.13 -5.32
CA VAL A 65 -11.48 -11.97 -6.19
C VAL A 65 -10.31 -11.50 -7.08
N TRP A 66 -9.08 -11.86 -6.74
CA TRP A 66 -7.87 -11.59 -7.50
C TRP A 66 -7.77 -12.31 -8.85
N TYR A 67 -8.50 -13.40 -9.07
CA TYR A 67 -8.51 -14.12 -10.35
C TYR A 67 -9.46 -13.43 -11.33
N GLN A 68 -8.93 -12.59 -12.21
CA GLN A 68 -9.71 -11.90 -13.23
C GLN A 68 -9.83 -12.80 -14.46
N ASN A 69 -11.05 -13.20 -14.83
CA ASN A 69 -11.27 -14.11 -15.96
C ASN A 69 -10.90 -13.44 -17.30
N LEU A 70 -10.05 -14.08 -18.10
CA LEU A 70 -9.59 -13.59 -19.40
C LEU A 70 -10.28 -14.25 -20.60
N THR A 71 -11.34 -15.03 -20.36
CA THR A 71 -12.12 -15.67 -21.43
C THR A 71 -12.58 -14.61 -22.44
N GLY A 72 -12.17 -14.77 -23.70
CA GLY A 72 -12.48 -13.83 -24.79
C GLY A 72 -11.49 -12.68 -24.97
N VAL A 73 -10.45 -12.57 -24.12
CA VAL A 73 -9.37 -11.57 -24.25
C VAL A 73 -8.10 -12.19 -24.85
N THR A 74 -7.70 -13.36 -24.36
CA THR A 74 -6.51 -14.09 -24.85
C THR A 74 -6.67 -15.60 -24.69
N THR A 75 -5.95 -16.37 -25.50
CA THR A 75 -5.84 -17.83 -25.38
C THR A 75 -4.63 -18.28 -24.56
N GLU A 76 -3.72 -17.36 -24.23
CA GLU A 76 -2.45 -17.66 -23.54
C GLU A 76 -2.63 -17.88 -22.03
N ALA A 77 -3.71 -17.38 -21.45
CA ALA A 77 -4.00 -17.50 -20.03
C ALA A 77 -5.51 -17.46 -19.78
N GLU A 78 -5.98 -18.29 -18.84
CA GLU A 78 -7.39 -18.32 -18.42
C GLU A 78 -7.73 -17.17 -17.45
N TYR A 79 -6.76 -16.74 -16.63
CA TYR A 79 -6.94 -15.71 -15.61
C TYR A 79 -5.77 -14.75 -15.57
N LEU A 80 -6.07 -13.48 -15.37
CA LEU A 80 -5.12 -12.46 -14.98
C LEU A 80 -5.08 -12.41 -13.46
N LEU A 81 -3.92 -12.76 -12.90
CA LEU A 81 -3.61 -12.56 -11.50
C LEU A 81 -3.07 -11.17 -11.25
N PRO A 82 -3.10 -10.68 -9.99
CA PRO A 82 -2.46 -9.43 -9.65
C PRO A 82 -0.97 -9.45 -10.02
N TYR A 83 -0.46 -8.28 -10.37
CA TYR A 83 0.90 -8.08 -10.84
C TYR A 83 1.91 -8.74 -9.90
N TRP A 84 2.63 -9.74 -10.42
CA TRP A 84 3.74 -10.37 -9.74
C TRP A 84 5.00 -9.55 -10.02
N LEU A 85 5.50 -8.80 -9.03
CA LEU A 85 6.88 -8.33 -9.09
C LEU A 85 7.77 -9.51 -8.72
N ASN A 86 8.62 -9.89 -9.65
CA ASN A 86 9.67 -10.86 -9.40
C ASN A 86 10.62 -10.32 -8.33
N TYR A 87 10.41 -10.69 -7.06
CA TYR A 87 11.33 -10.32 -5.99
C TYR A 87 12.66 -11.09 -6.08
N LEU A 88 12.70 -12.19 -6.85
CA LEU A 88 13.88 -13.05 -7.05
C LEU A 88 14.77 -12.60 -8.21
N GLY A 89 14.51 -11.44 -8.82
CA GLY A 89 15.44 -10.83 -9.80
C GLY A 89 15.64 -11.61 -11.10
N GLY A 90 14.75 -12.55 -11.43
CA GLY A 90 14.81 -13.34 -12.66
C GLY A 90 14.28 -12.58 -13.88
N GLU A 91 15.17 -12.43 -14.86
CA GLU A 91 14.93 -11.89 -16.21
C GLU A 91 14.35 -10.48 -16.30
N GLU A 92 15.30 -9.54 -16.29
CA GLU A 92 15.15 -8.09 -16.43
C GLU A 92 14.44 -7.61 -17.71
N ASN A 93 13.98 -8.49 -18.63
CA ASN A 93 13.56 -8.06 -19.96
C ASN A 93 12.16 -8.51 -20.43
N TYR A 94 11.51 -9.49 -19.79
CA TYR A 94 10.25 -10.04 -20.33
C TYR A 94 9.02 -9.89 -19.42
N ASN A 95 9.21 -9.88 -18.10
CA ASN A 95 8.10 -9.92 -17.12
C ASN A 95 7.95 -8.63 -16.29
N LYS A 96 8.07 -7.44 -16.91
CA LYS A 96 7.83 -6.21 -16.16
C LYS A 96 6.37 -5.80 -16.21
N SER A 97 5.80 -5.65 -15.03
CA SER A 97 4.65 -4.81 -14.67
C SER A 97 4.87 -3.31 -15.01
N GLN A 98 5.51 -3.01 -16.14
CA GLN A 98 5.92 -1.66 -16.59
C GLN A 98 5.38 -1.30 -17.98
N CYS A 99 4.57 -2.14 -18.62
CA CYS A 99 3.88 -1.79 -19.86
C CYS A 99 2.69 -0.82 -19.65
N LEU A 100 2.85 0.18 -18.78
CA LEU A 100 2.02 1.37 -18.78
C LEU A 100 2.93 2.50 -19.22
N CYS A 101 2.64 3.11 -20.37
CA CYS A 101 3.29 4.35 -20.75
C CYS A 101 3.16 5.33 -19.58
N ALA A 102 4.28 5.86 -19.10
CA ALA A 102 4.26 6.79 -17.98
C ALA A 102 3.34 7.96 -18.34
N GLY A 103 2.29 8.16 -17.54
CA GLY A 103 1.46 9.35 -17.62
C GLY A 103 2.31 10.60 -17.34
N ALA A 104 1.83 11.76 -17.75
CA ALA A 104 2.53 13.00 -17.50
C ALA A 104 2.62 13.26 -15.98
N ASN A 105 3.83 13.39 -15.43
CA ASN A 105 4.08 13.62 -14.00
C ASN A 105 3.98 15.11 -13.58
N ASN A 106 3.46 15.96 -14.46
CA ASN A 106 3.24 17.38 -14.21
C ASN A 106 1.78 17.64 -13.84
N TRP A 107 1.58 18.70 -13.05
CA TRP A 107 0.26 19.09 -12.53
C TRP A 107 -0.74 19.42 -13.65
N ILE A 108 -0.27 20.16 -14.67
CA ILE A 108 -1.14 20.76 -15.69
C ILE A 108 -1.94 19.70 -16.48
N PRO A 109 -1.33 18.66 -17.07
CA PRO A 109 -2.07 17.66 -17.87
C PRO A 109 -2.94 16.72 -17.04
N THR A 110 -2.72 16.61 -15.72
CA THR A 110 -3.52 15.73 -14.84
C THR A 110 -4.75 16.44 -14.25
N HIS A 111 -4.80 17.78 -14.30
CA HIS A 111 -5.86 18.58 -13.67
C HIS A 111 -6.56 19.55 -14.63
N GLN A 112 -6.18 19.55 -15.91
CA GLN A 112 -6.95 20.20 -16.96
C GLN A 112 -8.00 19.19 -17.47
N SER A 113 -9.24 19.37 -17.01
CA SER A 113 -10.45 18.71 -17.53
C SER A 113 -10.82 19.22 -18.91
#